data_AF-A0A2E9J3Y2-F1
#
_entry.id   AF-A0A2E9J3Y2-F1
#
_cell.length_a   1.000
_cell.length_b   1.000
_cell.length_c   1.000
_cell.angle_alpha   90.00
_cell.angle_beta   90.00
_cell.angle_gamma   90.00
#
_symmetry.space_group_name_H-M   'P 1'
#
loop_
_entity.id
_entity.type
_entity.pdbx_description
1 polymer ?
#
loop_
_entity_poly.entity_id
_entity_poly.type
_entity_poly.pdbx_seq_one_letter_code
_entity_poly.pdbx_strand_id
1 'polypeptide(L)'
;MVLEATPDVMADQGFTPAETTVVLLLLEGLSNREIASRLVVSIRTVESHISNTLEKSGCRSRLELSMWWLKNRDESTDRHSVKLPVLPA
;
A
#
# COMPACT_ATOMS: atom_id res chain seq x y z
N MET A 1 -6.77 -14.81 -13.70
CA MET A 1 -6.06 -14.85 -12.39
C MET A 1 -6.58 -13.66 -11.60
N VAL A 2 -7.61 -13.87 -10.78
CA VAL A 2 -8.26 -12.80 -10.01
C VAL A 2 -7.48 -12.68 -8.70
N LEU A 3 -6.78 -11.57 -8.51
CA LEU A 3 -6.18 -11.22 -7.23
C LEU A 3 -7.33 -10.76 -6.33
N GLU A 4 -7.95 -11.69 -5.60
CA GLU A 4 -8.82 -11.35 -4.48
C GLU A 4 -7.94 -10.77 -3.37
N ALA A 5 -7.71 -9.46 -3.43
CA ALA A 5 -7.06 -8.72 -2.36
C ALA A 5 -7.99 -8.79 -1.15
N THR A 6 -7.65 -9.63 -0.18
CA THR A 6 -8.34 -9.75 1.11
C THR A 6 -8.35 -8.38 1.81
N PRO A 7 -9.52 -7.71 1.92
CA PRO A 7 -9.61 -6.37 2.51
C PRO A 7 -9.49 -6.36 4.05
N ASP A 8 -9.49 -7.54 4.69
CA ASP A 8 -9.72 -7.70 6.13
C ASP A 8 -8.50 -7.33 6.98
N VAL A 9 -7.28 -7.59 6.50
CA VAL A 9 -6.03 -7.34 7.22
C VAL A 9 -5.71 -5.85 7.37
N MET A 10 -6.35 -5.00 6.56
CA MET A 10 -5.99 -3.59 6.41
C MET A 10 -6.95 -2.67 7.14
N ALA A 11 -8.17 -3.15 7.38
CA ALA A 11 -9.14 -2.51 8.25
C ALA A 11 -8.60 -2.39 9.69
N ASP A 12 -7.81 -3.38 10.13
CA ASP A 12 -7.20 -3.41 11.46
C ASP A 12 -6.20 -2.26 11.70
N GLN A 13 -5.59 -1.74 10.63
CA GLN A 13 -4.63 -0.65 10.67
C GLN A 13 -5.25 0.74 10.39
N GLY A 14 -6.59 0.83 10.29
CA GLY A 14 -7.30 2.11 10.10
C GLY A 14 -7.21 2.72 8.70
N PHE A 15 -6.80 1.94 7.69
CA PHE A 15 -6.86 2.36 6.30
C PHE A 15 -8.27 2.19 5.75
N THR A 16 -8.69 3.19 4.99
CA THR A 16 -9.92 3.14 4.20
C THR A 16 -9.71 2.28 2.95
N PRO A 17 -10.78 1.72 2.36
CA PRO A 17 -10.67 0.94 1.12
C PRO A 17 -10.00 1.71 -0.03
N ALA A 18 -10.21 3.03 -0.10
CA ALA A 18 -9.60 3.90 -1.09
C ALA A 18 -8.08 4.03 -0.88
N GLU A 19 -7.63 4.27 0.37
CA GLU A 19 -6.21 4.32 0.71
C GLU A 19 -5.53 2.98 0.41
N THR A 20 -6.15 1.87 0.81
CA THR A 20 -5.65 0.53 0.50
C THR A 20 -5.46 0.31 -0.99
N THR A 21 -6.48 0.68 -1.78
CA THR A 21 -6.40 0.54 -3.24
C THR A 21 -5.26 1.38 -3.82
N VAL A 22 -5.11 2.63 -3.37
CA VAL A 22 -4.01 3.50 -3.83
C VAL A 22 -2.64 2.89 -3.53
N VAL A 23 -2.44 2.33 -2.33
CA VAL A 23 -1.16 1.68 -1.96
C VAL A 23 -0.88 0.43 -2.79
N LEU A 24 -1.89 -0.40 -3.05
CA LEU A 24 -1.75 -1.59 -3.88
C LEU A 24 -1.29 -1.21 -5.30
N LEU A 25 -1.92 -0.21 -5.91
CA LEU A 25 -1.51 0.28 -7.23
C LEU A 25 -0.09 0.90 -7.19
N LEU A 26 0.27 1.54 -6.08
CA LEU A 26 1.62 2.07 -5.85
C LEU A 26 2.69 0.95 -5.84
N LEU A 27 2.37 -0.20 -5.25
CA LEU A 27 3.22 -1.39 -5.20
C LEU A 27 3.37 -2.08 -6.55
N GLU A 28 2.36 -1.96 -7.42
CA GLU A 28 2.46 -2.38 -8.82
C GLU A 28 3.38 -1.46 -9.64
N GLY A 29 3.93 -0.40 -9.04
CA GLY A 29 4.84 0.53 -9.70
C GLY A 29 4.15 1.64 -10.49
N LEU A 30 2.82 1.78 -10.35
CA LEU A 30 2.06 2.79 -11.07
C LEU A 30 2.40 4.21 -10.59
N SER A 31 2.41 5.14 -11.53
CA SER A 31 2.54 6.58 -11.29
C SER A 31 1.23 7.16 -10.76
N ASN A 32 1.27 8.27 -10.01
CA ASN A 32 0.06 8.92 -9.49
C ASN A 32 -0.97 9.23 -10.60
N ARG A 33 -0.51 9.57 -11.80
CA ARG A 33 -1.36 9.80 -12.99
C ARG A 33 -2.04 8.52 -13.48
N GLU A 34 -1.35 7.39 -13.46
CA GLU A 34 -1.89 6.09 -13.87
C GLU A 34 -2.88 5.58 -12.83
N ILE A 35 -2.57 5.74 -11.55
CA ILE A 35 -3.48 5.46 -10.43
C ILE A 35 -4.74 6.32 -10.57
N ALA A 36 -4.61 7.62 -10.81
CA ALA A 36 -5.73 8.54 -11.00
C ALA A 36 -6.61 8.12 -12.18
N SER A 37 -5.98 7.72 -13.30
CA SER A 37 -6.70 7.25 -14.49
C SER A 37 -7.46 5.94 -14.22
N ARG A 38 -6.84 5.01 -13.47
CA ARG A 38 -7.43 3.70 -13.16
C ARG A 38 -8.57 3.78 -12.16
N LEU A 39 -8.47 4.70 -11.19
CA LEU A 39 -9.49 4.95 -10.18
C LEU A 39 -10.55 5.96 -10.63
N VAL A 40 -10.39 6.58 -11.80
CA VAL A 40 -11.27 7.62 -12.35
C VAL A 40 -11.41 8.79 -11.36
N VAL A 41 -10.28 9.25 -10.81
CA VAL A 41 -10.18 10.37 -9.87
C VAL A 41 -9.13 11.38 -10.32
N SER A 42 -9.08 12.53 -9.65
CA SER A 42 -8.01 13.52 -9.86
C SER A 42 -6.67 13.02 -9.32
N ILE A 43 -5.57 13.44 -9.96
CA ILE A 43 -4.20 13.24 -9.43
C ILE A 43 -4.09 13.80 -8.01
N ARG A 44 -4.72 14.96 -7.74
CA ARG A 44 -4.72 15.59 -6.42
C ARG A 44 -5.43 14.75 -5.37
N THR A 45 -6.45 14.00 -5.76
CA THR A 45 -7.13 13.04 -4.89
C THR A 45 -6.21 11.89 -4.54
N VAL A 46 -5.49 11.33 -5.52
CA VAL A 46 -4.46 10.31 -5.28
C VAL A 46 -3.36 10.82 -4.35
N GLU A 47 -2.86 12.03 -4.58
CA GLU A 47 -1.85 12.65 -3.71
C GLU A 47 -2.35 12.79 -2.27
N SER A 48 -3.60 13.24 -2.08
CA SER A 48 -4.22 13.32 -0.76
C SER A 48 -4.32 11.94 -0.10
N HIS A 49 -4.74 10.91 -0.82
CA HIS A 49 -4.78 9.55 -0.28
C HIS A 49 -3.37 9.08 0.12
N ILE A 50 -2.35 9.34 -0.69
CA ILE A 50 -0.95 8.99 -0.36
C ILE A 50 -0.49 9.73 0.89
N SER A 51 -0.73 11.04 0.99
CA SER A 51 -0.39 11.84 2.18
C SER A 51 -1.05 11.29 3.43
N ASN A 52 -2.36 11.06 3.41
CA ASN A 52 -3.09 10.46 4.53
C ASN A 52 -2.55 9.07 4.89
N THR A 53 -2.18 8.26 3.88
CA THR A 53 -1.64 6.92 4.11
C THR A 53 -0.26 7.00 4.78
N LEU A 54 0.60 7.90 4.32
CA LEU A 54 1.93 8.16 4.90
C LEU A 54 1.82 8.63 6.35
N GLU A 55 0.89 9.55 6.64
CA GLU A 55 0.63 10.03 7.99
C GLU A 55 0.15 8.90 8.92
N LYS A 56 -0.77 8.05 8.43
CA LYS A 56 -1.30 6.91 9.20
C LYS A 56 -0.25 5.82 9.44
N SER A 57 0.61 5.53 8.47
CA SER A 57 1.67 4.53 8.61
C SER A 57 2.92 5.07 9.31
N GLY A 58 2.99 6.38 9.55
CA GLY A 58 4.20 7.06 10.04
C GLY A 58 5.35 7.09 9.04
N CYS A 59 5.08 6.82 7.76
CA CYS A 59 6.10 6.76 6.72
C CYS A 59 6.38 8.15 6.13
N ARG A 60 7.61 8.38 5.69
CA ARG A 60 8.07 9.67 5.13
C ARG A 60 8.21 9.67 3.61
N SER A 61 8.16 8.49 2.99
CA SER A 61 8.34 8.35 1.54
C SER A 61 7.52 7.21 0.98
N ARG A 62 7.18 7.29 -0.31
CA ARG A 62 6.47 6.22 -1.02
C ARG A 62 7.21 4.88 -0.94
N LEU A 63 8.54 4.89 -0.98
CA LEU A 63 9.35 3.67 -0.86
C LEU A 63 9.25 3.08 0.54
N GLU A 64 9.30 3.92 1.56
CA GLU A 64 9.14 3.50 2.96
C GLU A 64 7.73 2.93 3.20
N LEU A 65 6.71 3.55 2.60
CA LEU A 65 5.33 3.04 2.61
C LEU A 65 5.22 1.68 1.93
N SER A 66 5.85 1.50 0.77
CA SER A 66 5.89 0.21 0.07
C SER A 66 6.56 -0.89 0.89
N MET A 67 7.69 -0.59 1.53
CA MET A 67 8.39 -1.55 2.40
C MET A 67 7.60 -1.85 3.66
N TRP A 68 7.05 -0.82 4.31
CA TRP A 68 6.18 -0.95 5.48
C TRP A 68 5.00 -1.86 5.16
N TRP A 69 4.35 -1.66 4.01
CA TRP A 69 3.24 -2.49 3.57
C TRP A 69 3.62 -3.95 3.41
N LEU A 70 4.76 -4.23 2.77
CA LEU A 70 5.22 -5.60 2.56
C LEU A 70 5.57 -6.28 3.90
N LYS A 71 6.18 -5.55 4.82
CA LYS A 71 6.50 -6.04 6.17
C LYS A 71 5.25 -6.35 6.99
N ASN A 72 4.25 -5.48 6.98
CA ASN A 72 3.03 -5.66 7.78
C ASN A 72 2.08 -6.75 7.20
N ARG A 73 2.17 -7.03 5.89
CA ARG A 73 1.51 -8.20 5.27
C ARG A 73 2.07 -9.52 5.77
N ASP A 74 3.38 -9.55 6.03
CA ASP A 74 4.09 -10.74 6.52
C ASP A 74 3.78 -11.00 8.00
N GLU A 75 3.78 -9.96 8.85
CA GLU A 75 3.41 -10.08 10.27
C GLU A 75 1.96 -10.55 10.51
N SER A 76 1.07 -10.36 9.54
CA SER A 76 -0.30 -10.88 9.62
C SER A 76 -0.42 -12.34 9.14
N THR A 77 0.52 -12.78 8.31
CA THR A 77 0.63 -14.18 7.85
C THR A 77 1.43 -15.03 8.85
N ASP A 78 2.29 -14.40 9.66
CA ASP A 78 3.22 -15.11 10.51
C ASP A 78 3.02 -14.95 12.02
N ARG A 79 2.14 -15.83 12.52
CA ARG A 79 2.57 -16.71 13.61
C ARG A 79 3.58 -17.80 13.16
N HIS A 80 4.09 -17.84 11.92
CA HIS A 80 4.87 -18.97 11.38
C HIS A 80 6.00 -18.65 10.35
N SER A 81 6.82 -17.60 10.58
CA SER A 81 8.10 -17.34 9.87
C SER A 81 8.17 -17.33 8.32
N VAL A 82 8.41 -16.15 7.71
CA VAL A 82 9.27 -16.02 6.52
C VAL A 82 10.10 -14.71 6.53
N LYS A 83 11.39 -14.83 6.25
CA LYS A 83 12.37 -13.72 6.17
C LYS A 83 12.11 -12.83 4.95
N LEU A 84 12.13 -11.51 5.14
CA LEU A 84 12.17 -10.53 4.03
C LEU A 84 13.38 -10.78 3.11
N PRO A 85 13.22 -10.66 1.78
CA PRO A 85 14.35 -10.62 0.86
C PRO A 85 15.08 -9.28 1.01
N VAL A 86 16.39 -9.36 1.30
CA VAL A 86 17.32 -8.24 1.21
C VAL A 86 17.41 -7.79 -0.27
N LEU A 87 17.24 -6.50 -0.53
CA LEU A 87 17.57 -5.91 -1.83
C LEU A 87 19.10 -5.84 -1.95
N PRO A 88 19.74 -6.49 -2.94
CA PRO A 88 21.13 -6.21 -3.29
C PRO A 88 21.21 -4.91 -4.15
N ALA A 89 22.28 -4.12 -4.15
CA ALA A 89 23.60 -4.19 -3.49
C ALA A 89 24.06 -2.79 -3.06
#